data_AF-A0A1X7TLN5-F1
#
_entry.id   AF-A0A1X7TLN5-F1
#
_cell.length_a   1.000
_cell.length_b   1.000
_cell.length_c   1.000
_cell.angle_alpha   90.00
_cell.angle_beta   90.00
_cell.angle_gamma   90.00
#
_symmetry.space_group_name_H-M   'P 1'
#
loop_
_entity.id
_entity.type
_entity.pdbx_description
1 polymer ?
#
loop_
_entity_poly.entity_id
_entity_poly.type
_entity_poly.pdbx_seq_one_letter_code
_entity_poly.pdbx_strand_id
1 'polypeptide(L)' 'ASLDWCKGPDRGLPCPDVILYFHLSSEEGLKRSGYGEERYEKKSFQECIIGPERFHQYQYSITINVSMVEMKGR' A
#
# COMPACT_ATOMS: atom_id res chain seq x y z
N ALA A 1 0.72 13.09 12.19
CA ALA A 1 -0.22 13.71 11.23
C ALA A 1 -1.39 12.76 11.02
N SER A 2 -2.61 13.27 10.83
CA SER A 2 -3.78 12.44 10.52
C SER A 2 -3.78 12.03 9.05
N LEU A 3 -4.41 10.89 8.72
CA LEU A 3 -4.58 10.45 7.33
C LEU A 3 -5.33 11.49 6.48
N ASP A 4 -6.30 12.20 7.06
CA ASP A 4 -7.08 13.21 6.33
C ASP A 4 -6.26 14.42 5.91
N TRP A 5 -5.24 14.79 6.69
CA TRP A 5 -4.31 15.84 6.30
C TRP A 5 -3.47 15.41 5.10
N CYS A 6 -3.01 14.15 5.08
CA CYS A 6 -2.24 13.60 3.96
C CYS A 6 -3.03 13.55 2.65
N LYS A 7 -4.37 13.44 2.69
CA LYS A 7 -5.24 13.42 1.49
C LYS A 7 -5.47 14.80 0.87
N GLY A 8 -5.19 15.88 1.60
CA GLY A 8 -5.47 17.25 1.15
C GLY A 8 -4.95 17.56 -0.26
N PRO A 9 -3.68 17.25 -0.59
CA PRO A 9 -3.09 17.52 -1.91
C PRO A 9 -3.71 16.73 -3.07
N ASP A 10 -4.27 15.54 -2.81
CA ASP A 10 -4.81 14.65 -3.85
C ASP A 10 -6.30 14.92 -4.16
N ARG A 11 -6.96 15.81 -3.41
CA ARG A 11 -8.37 16.14 -3.63
C ARG A 11 -8.57 16.81 -4.99
N GLY A 12 -9.52 16.29 -5.78
CA GLY A 12 -9.86 16.82 -7.10
C GLY A 12 -9.13 16.13 -8.26
N LEU A 13 -8.22 15.19 -7.97
CA LEU A 13 -7.70 14.28 -8.99
C LEU A 13 -8.80 13.35 -9.51
N PRO A 14 -8.71 12.88 -10.77
CA PRO A 14 -9.63 11.89 -11.30
C PRO A 14 -9.71 10.64 -10.43
N CYS A 15 -10.94 10.20 -10.16
CA CYS A 15 -11.25 9.00 -9.40
C CYS A 15 -11.00 7.77 -10.29
N PRO A 16 -10.11 6.83 -9.92
CA PRO A 16 -9.94 5.60 -10.70
C PRO A 16 -11.18 4.70 -10.62
N ASP A 17 -11.50 3.98 -11.71
CA ASP A 17 -12.63 3.03 -11.72
C ASP A 17 -12.37 1.77 -10.88
N VAL A 18 -11.11 1.37 -10.80
CA VAL A 18 -10.63 0.22 -10.03
C VAL A 18 -9.24 0.48 -9.47
N ILE A 19 -9.01 0.03 -8.23
CA ILE A 19 -7.69 0.01 -7.61
C ILE A 19 -7.29 -1.45 -7.39
N LEU A 20 -6.18 -1.87 -8.00
CA LEU A 20 -5.58 -3.18 -7.77
C LEU A 20 -4.50 -3.04 -6.70
N TYR A 21 -4.71 -3.66 -5.55
CA TYR A 21 -3.71 -3.70 -4.49
C TYR A 21 -2.95 -5.01 -4.55
N PHE A 22 -1.68 -4.93 -4.95
CA PHE A 22 -0.79 -6.07 -4.98
C PHE A 22 -0.17 -6.27 -3.59
N HIS A 23 -0.65 -7.29 -2.90
CA HIS A 23 -0.12 -7.66 -1.59
C HIS A 23 0.99 -8.68 -1.75
N LEU A 24 2.15 -8.37 -1.15
CA LEU A 24 3.30 -9.26 -1.06
C LEU A 24 3.72 -9.32 0.40
N SER A 25 4.06 -10.51 0.89
CA SER A 25 4.56 -10.66 2.25
C SER A 25 5.90 -9.92 2.42
N SER A 26 6.17 -9.40 3.63
CA SER A 26 7.45 -8.78 3.95
C SER A 26 8.64 -9.71 3.68
N GLU A 27 8.43 -11.01 3.93
CA GLU A 27 9.44 -12.07 3.72
C GLU A 27 9.78 -12.28 2.24
N GLU A 28 8.79 -12.19 1.35
CA GLU A 28 9.02 -12.26 -0.10
C GLU A 28 9.61 -10.97 -0.65
N GLY A 29 9.19 -9.81 -0.12
CA GLY A 29 9.76 -8.52 -0.49
C GLY A 29 11.27 -8.43 -0.24
N LEU A 30 11.73 -8.99 0.88
CA LEU A 30 13.14 -9.07 1.25
C LEU A 30 13.99 -9.90 0.26
N LYS A 31 13.36 -10.82 -0.50
CA LYS A 31 14.07 -11.66 -1.48
C LYS A 31 14.33 -10.94 -2.80
N ARG A 32 13.79 -9.72 -3.00
CA ARG A 32 14.04 -8.93 -4.20
C ARG A 32 15.48 -8.41 -4.20
N SER A 33 16.15 -8.54 -5.34
CA SER A 33 17.46 -7.93 -5.55
C SER A 33 17.37 -6.42 -5.34
N GLY A 34 18.29 -5.85 -4.54
CA GLY A 34 18.33 -4.42 -4.25
C GLY A 34 17.44 -3.96 -3.09
N TYR A 35 16.79 -4.88 -2.35
CA TYR A 35 16.03 -4.50 -1.17
C TYR A 35 16.90 -3.73 -0.16
N GLY A 36 16.47 -2.52 0.20
CA GLY A 36 17.13 -1.68 1.19
C GLY A 36 17.95 -0.55 0.58
N GLU A 37 17.99 -0.43 -0.75
CA GLU A 37 18.62 0.69 -1.44
C GLU A 37 17.71 1.93 -1.44
N GLU A 38 16.39 1.75 -1.43
CA GLU A 38 15.46 2.87 -1.33
C GLU A 38 15.15 3.28 0.11
N ARG A 39 14.85 4.57 0.32
CA ARG A 39 14.63 5.18 1.64
C ARG A 39 13.60 4.44 2.51
N TYR A 40 12.57 3.88 1.89
CA TYR A 40 11.44 3.24 2.57
C TYR A 40 11.51 1.71 2.54
N GLU A 41 12.55 1.11 1.97
CA GLU A 41 12.76 -0.35 1.95
C GLU A 41 13.40 -0.84 3.25
N LYS A 42 12.78 -0.51 4.38
CA LYS A 42 13.19 -1.00 5.70
C LYS A 42 12.11 -1.90 6.25
N LYS A 43 12.49 -3.10 6.70
CA LYS A 43 11.55 -4.11 7.22
C LYS A 43 10.59 -3.54 8.26
N SER A 44 11.11 -2.84 9.27
CA SER A 44 10.30 -2.22 10.32
C SER A 44 9.35 -1.13 9.82
N PHE A 45 9.72 -0.41 8.76
CA PHE A 45 8.87 0.61 8.15
C PHE A 45 7.77 -0.04 7.30
N GLN A 46 8.14 -1.07 6.54
CA GLN A 46 7.21 -1.84 5.73
C GLN A 46 6.23 -2.63 6.60
N GLU A 47 6.63 -3.20 7.73
CA GLU A 47 5.72 -3.83 8.70
C GLU A 47 4.69 -2.83 9.28
N CYS A 48 5.07 -1.55 9.41
CA CYS A 48 4.12 -0.51 9.81
C CYS A 48 3.12 -0.14 8.69
N ILE A 49 3.38 -0.49 7.44
CA ILE A 49 2.57 -0.08 6.27
C ILE A 49 1.79 -1.26 5.69
N ILE A 50 2.48 -2.39 5.52
CA ILE A 50 2.00 -3.68 5.04
C ILE A 50 1.20 -4.33 6.16
N GLY A 51 0.01 -3.81 6.38
CA GLY A 51 -1.03 -4.50 7.12
C GLY A 51 -2.28 -4.50 6.28
N PRO A 52 -2.93 -5.65 6.01
CA PRO A 52 -4.23 -5.66 5.35
C PRO A 52 -5.20 -4.73 6.09
N GLU A 53 -5.11 -4.64 7.42
CA GLU A 53 -5.95 -3.76 8.24
C GLU A 53 -5.76 -2.27 7.97
N ARG A 54 -4.52 -1.82 7.72
CA ARG A 54 -4.27 -0.44 7.30
C ARG A 54 -4.77 -0.20 5.89
N PHE A 55 -4.63 -1.17 4.99
CA PHE A 55 -5.17 -1.07 3.63
C PHE A 55 -6.71 -0.91 3.62
N HIS A 56 -7.42 -1.67 4.47
CA HIS A 56 -8.86 -1.52 4.69
C HIS A 56 -9.23 -0.14 5.22
N GLN A 57 -8.37 0.50 6.03
CA GLN A 57 -8.59 1.86 6.51
C GLN A 57 -8.54 2.93 5.39
N TYR A 58 -7.80 2.69 4.30
CA TYR A 58 -7.85 3.53 3.08
C TYR A 58 -9.14 3.32 2.28
N GLN A 59 -9.77 2.15 2.42
CA GLN A 59 -10.98 1.73 1.70
C GLN A 59 -12.24 2.48 2.16
N TYR A 60 -12.30 2.92 3.43
CA TYR A 60 -13.50 3.54 3.99
C TYR A 60 -13.79 4.98 3.52
N SER A 61 -12.85 5.63 2.81
CA SER A 61 -13.05 7.02 2.35
C SER A 61 -13.33 7.17 0.86
N ILE A 62 -13.32 6.08 0.11
CA ILE A 62 -13.34 6.11 -1.35
C ILE A 62 -14.31 5.03 -1.82
N THR A 63 -15.40 5.44 -2.47
CA THR A 63 -16.40 4.57 -3.08
C THR A 63 -15.87 3.94 -4.39
N ILE A 64 -14.66 3.37 -4.36
CA ILE A 64 -14.00 2.76 -5.53
C ILE A 64 -13.87 1.27 -5.28
N ASN A 65 -14.03 0.50 -6.35
CA ASN A 65 -13.79 -0.94 -6.34
C ASN A 65 -12.31 -1.20 -6.09
N VAL A 66 -11.98 -1.79 -4.93
CA VAL A 66 -10.62 -2.23 -4.60
C VAL A 66 -10.57 -3.75 -4.64
N SER A 67 -9.64 -4.30 -5.41
CA SER A 67 -9.39 -5.74 -5.44
C SER A 67 -7.99 -6.04 -4.89
N MET A 68 -7.92 -6.90 -3.88
CA MET A 68 -6.65 -7.42 -3.39
C MET A 68 -6.21 -8.58 -4.28
N VAL A 69 -4.95 -8.53 -4.71
CA VAL A 69 -4.31 -9.60 -5.47
C VAL A 69 -3.12 -10.10 -4.67
N GLU A 70 -3.21 -11.34 -4.19
CA GLU A 70 -2.09 -12.01 -3.52
C GLU A 70 -1.02 -12.39 -4.54
N MET A 71 0.18 -11.85 -4.34
CA MET A 71 1.33 -12.21 -5.14
C MET A 71 2.10 -13.34 -4.46
N LYS A 72 2.35 -14.43 -5.20
CA LYS A 72 3.28 -15.47 -4.79
C LYS A 72 4.64 -15.18 -5.43
N GLY A 73 5.70 -15.22 -4.62
CA GLY A 73 7.07 -15.17 -5.10
C GLY A 73 7.36 -16.29 -6.11
N ARG A 74 8.34 -16.06 -6.99
CA ARG A 74 8.89 -17.12 -7.85
C ARG A 74 9.69 -18.12 -7.04
#